data_AF-A0A2T2R025-F1
#
_entry.id   AF-A0A2T2R025-F1
#
_cell.length_a   1.000
_cell.length_b   1.000
_cell.length_c   1.000
_cell.angle_alpha   90.00
_cell.angle_beta   90.00
_cell.angle_gamma   90.00
#
_symmetry.space_group_name_H-M   'P 1'
#
loop_
_entity.id
_entity.type
_entity.pdbx_description
1 polymer ?
#
loop_
_entity_poly.entity_id
_entity_poly.type
_entity_poly.pdbx_seq_one_letter_code
_entity_poly.pdbx_strand_id
1 'polypeptide(L)'
;MSWTPKPKIKHDTFAGKQRRLRSLIGPRGGPRRTPHLPPKVGWPLLVLALITPALLLTLLPGSNTPTNAAPQTVPHLINYQGRLTDNQGQALPDGNYNMRFRIYDAETSGTQLWSTTRCYSPDNGTTCDGTGTDQRVSVQNGTFSLKLGKVNSLPEDIFTNPTRYLEVELPTPSTNTNTSGPDWSEGPFTPRQQLNASPYAFNAEE
;
A
#
# COMPACT_ATOMS: atom_id res chain seq x y z
N MET A 1 36.86 5.26 -50.08
CA MET A 1 36.14 5.72 -48.88
C MET A 1 36.44 4.79 -47.73
N SER A 2 36.99 5.32 -46.64
CA SER A 2 37.46 4.59 -45.46
C SER A 2 36.31 4.26 -44.49
N TRP A 3 36.25 3.01 -44.04
CA TRP A 3 35.34 2.54 -42.98
C TRP A 3 36.14 2.37 -41.68
N THR A 4 35.83 3.18 -40.67
CA THR A 4 36.44 3.13 -39.32
C THR A 4 35.47 2.45 -38.34
N PRO A 5 35.85 1.33 -37.70
CA PRO A 5 35.05 0.76 -36.62
C PRO A 5 35.41 1.41 -35.27
N LYS A 6 34.39 1.77 -34.46
CA LYS A 6 34.54 2.24 -33.07
C LYS A 6 34.48 1.06 -32.05
N PRO A 7 35.13 1.20 -30.87
CA PRO A 7 35.62 0.06 -30.09
C PRO A 7 34.61 -0.58 -29.11
N LYS A 8 34.81 -1.87 -28.84
CA LYS A 8 34.13 -2.66 -27.79
C LYS A 8 34.63 -2.28 -26.39
N ILE A 9 33.71 -1.99 -25.49
CA ILE A 9 33.97 -1.79 -24.06
C ILE A 9 34.09 -3.18 -23.39
N LYS A 10 35.20 -3.43 -22.70
CA LYS A 10 35.39 -4.62 -21.85
C LYS A 10 34.92 -4.29 -20.43
N HIS A 11 34.11 -5.16 -19.85
CA HIS A 11 33.77 -5.16 -18.43
C HIS A 11 34.87 -5.90 -17.66
N ASP A 12 35.63 -5.18 -16.85
CA ASP A 12 36.60 -5.77 -15.93
C ASP A 12 35.90 -6.28 -14.67
N THR A 13 36.04 -7.59 -14.46
CA THR A 13 35.63 -8.32 -13.25
C THR A 13 36.69 -8.11 -12.17
N PHE A 14 36.35 -7.44 -11.07
CA PHE A 14 37.21 -7.40 -9.88
C PHE A 14 36.72 -8.39 -8.82
N ALA A 15 37.46 -9.49 -8.69
CA ALA A 15 37.33 -10.50 -7.65
C ALA A 15 38.54 -10.46 -6.70
N GLY A 16 38.28 -10.62 -5.40
CA GLY A 16 39.29 -10.92 -4.36
C GLY A 16 39.78 -9.68 -3.60
N LYS A 17 40.05 -9.70 -2.29
CA LYS A 17 40.27 -10.80 -1.35
C LYS A 17 39.98 -10.29 0.07
N GLN A 18 39.22 -11.07 0.83
CA GLN A 18 39.12 -11.00 2.28
C GLN A 18 40.48 -11.36 2.90
N ARG A 19 41.10 -10.46 3.68
CA ARG A 19 42.30 -10.76 4.48
C ARG A 19 41.91 -10.99 5.94
N ARG A 20 41.92 -12.26 6.36
CA ARG A 20 42.03 -12.66 7.77
C ARG A 20 43.49 -12.49 8.22
N LEU A 21 43.74 -11.80 9.32
CA LEU A 21 45.04 -11.89 10.03
C LEU A 21 44.92 -12.86 11.21
N ARG A 22 45.84 -13.82 11.26
CA ARG A 22 46.07 -14.71 12.40
C ARG A 22 47.16 -14.13 13.32
N SER A 23 46.95 -14.40 14.61
CA SER A 23 47.78 -14.20 15.80
C SER A 23 49.20 -14.77 15.74
N LEU A 24 50.19 -14.13 16.41
CA LEU A 24 51.01 -14.73 17.49
C LEU A 24 52.05 -13.73 18.12
N ILE A 25 51.95 -13.56 19.45
CA ILE A 25 53.02 -13.45 20.50
C ILE A 25 53.89 -12.17 20.65
N GLY A 26 53.89 -11.60 21.88
CA GLY A 26 54.65 -10.43 22.39
C GLY A 26 56.08 -10.74 22.91
N PRO A 27 56.65 -10.09 23.97
CA PRO A 27 56.08 -9.15 24.96
C PRO A 27 56.97 -7.91 25.32
N ARG A 28 56.43 -6.94 26.08
CA ARG A 28 57.12 -6.19 27.18
C ARG A 28 56.16 -5.23 27.90
N GLY A 29 56.32 -5.12 29.22
CA GLY A 29 55.32 -4.65 30.17
C GLY A 29 55.20 -3.13 30.37
N GLY A 30 54.09 -2.75 30.98
CA GLY A 30 53.78 -1.40 31.46
C GLY A 30 52.52 -1.43 32.35
N PRO A 31 52.45 -0.62 33.43
CA PRO A 31 51.54 -0.86 34.56
C PRO A 31 50.06 -0.57 34.25
N ARG A 32 49.18 -1.43 34.79
CA ARG A 32 47.71 -1.35 34.75
C ARG A 32 47.21 -0.04 35.35
N ARG A 33 46.57 0.80 34.55
CA ARG A 33 45.66 1.84 35.03
C ARG A 33 44.25 1.24 35.13
N THR A 34 43.69 1.29 36.34
CA THR A 34 42.34 0.83 36.68
C THR A 34 41.27 1.67 35.99
N PRO A 35 40.17 1.08 35.48
CA PRO A 35 39.02 1.85 34.99
C PRO A 35 38.21 2.43 36.15
N HIS A 36 37.92 3.72 36.11
CA HIS A 36 36.96 4.34 37.03
C HIS A 36 35.54 3.85 36.71
N LEU A 37 34.76 3.51 37.72
CA LEU A 37 33.31 3.35 37.62
C LEU A 37 32.64 4.71 37.89
N PRO A 38 31.56 5.07 37.19
CA PRO A 38 30.72 6.20 37.61
C PRO A 38 29.94 5.84 38.90
N PRO A 39 29.68 6.82 39.79
CA PRO A 39 28.97 6.57 41.04
C PRO A 39 27.47 6.32 40.80
N LYS A 40 26.96 5.19 41.29
CA LYS A 40 25.53 4.96 41.51
C LYS A 40 25.14 5.62 42.83
N VAL A 41 24.46 6.76 42.77
CA VAL A 41 23.84 7.37 43.95
C VAL A 41 22.51 6.63 44.20
N GLY A 42 22.52 5.77 45.22
CA GLY A 42 21.31 5.20 45.79
C GLY A 42 20.62 6.24 46.68
N TRP A 43 19.32 6.43 46.49
CA TRP A 43 18.48 7.20 47.41
C TRP A 43 17.79 6.23 48.37
N PRO A 44 17.91 6.41 49.70
CA PRO A 44 17.19 5.61 50.65
C PRO A 44 15.74 6.10 50.79
N LEU A 45 14.83 5.14 50.73
CA LEU A 45 13.47 5.25 51.26
C LEU A 45 13.57 5.53 52.77
N LEU A 46 12.91 6.59 53.24
CA LEU A 46 12.53 6.73 54.64
C LEU A 46 11.07 7.15 54.73
N VAL A 47 10.29 6.18 55.19
CA VAL A 47 8.86 6.24 55.54
C VAL A 47 8.76 6.80 56.96
N LEU A 48 7.92 7.82 57.19
CA LEU A 48 7.31 8.03 58.50
C LEU A 48 5.95 8.76 58.38
N ALA A 49 4.96 8.22 59.09
CA ALA A 49 3.53 8.50 59.05
C ALA A 49 3.09 9.67 59.97
N LEU A 50 1.93 10.30 59.69
CA LEU A 50 0.73 10.39 60.57
C LEU A 50 -0.26 11.54 60.20
N ILE A 51 -1.45 11.12 59.75
CA ILE A 51 -2.84 11.58 60.02
C ILE A 51 -3.24 13.07 59.86
N THR A 52 -4.15 13.31 58.91
CA THR A 52 -5.34 14.17 59.09
C THR A 52 -6.56 13.52 58.41
N PRO A 53 -7.76 13.46 59.06
CA PRO A 53 -8.99 13.07 58.40
C PRO A 53 -9.69 14.33 57.87
N ALA A 54 -9.69 14.51 56.56
CA ALA A 54 -10.59 15.46 55.90
C ALA A 54 -11.24 14.77 54.72
N LEU A 55 -12.37 14.13 55.02
CA LEU A 55 -13.37 13.69 54.06
C LEU A 55 -13.88 14.93 53.31
N LEU A 56 -13.32 15.21 52.15
CA LEU A 56 -13.94 16.09 51.16
C LEU A 56 -14.18 15.27 49.89
N LEU A 57 -15.37 14.67 49.84
CA LEU A 57 -15.89 14.04 48.63
C LEU A 57 -16.20 15.15 47.61
N THR A 58 -15.21 15.51 46.80
CA THR A 58 -15.45 16.32 45.62
C THR A 58 -16.15 15.44 44.58
N LEU A 59 -17.47 15.57 44.51
CA LEU A 59 -18.24 15.08 43.37
C LEU A 59 -17.79 15.88 42.14
N LEU A 60 -16.85 15.36 41.35
CA LEU A 60 -16.61 15.89 40.02
C LEU A 60 -17.84 15.55 39.16
N PRO A 61 -18.54 16.54 38.56
CA PRO A 61 -19.43 16.22 37.46
C PRO A 61 -18.56 15.64 36.34
N GLY A 62 -18.74 14.36 36.03
CA GLY A 62 -18.17 13.75 34.85
C GLY A 62 -18.65 14.56 33.64
N SER A 63 -17.75 15.33 33.04
CA SER A 63 -18.00 15.92 31.73
C SER A 63 -18.07 14.75 30.76
N ASN A 64 -19.29 14.25 30.55
CA ASN A 64 -19.63 13.41 29.42
C ASN A 64 -19.47 14.29 28.19
N THR A 65 -18.24 14.50 27.71
CA THR A 65 -18.06 15.00 26.36
C THR A 65 -18.69 13.94 25.47
N PRO A 66 -19.79 14.25 24.74
CA PRO A 66 -20.22 13.35 23.70
C PRO A 66 -19.01 13.21 22.77
N THR A 67 -18.36 12.05 22.81
CA THR A 67 -17.53 11.63 21.70
C THR A 67 -18.51 11.57 20.54
N ASN A 68 -18.51 12.60 19.70
CA ASN A 68 -19.14 12.53 18.40
C ASN A 68 -18.53 11.30 17.73
N ALA A 69 -19.25 10.19 17.79
CA ALA A 69 -19.01 9.09 16.90
C ALA A 69 -19.24 9.69 15.52
N ALA A 70 -18.16 9.84 14.74
CA ALA A 70 -18.32 10.11 13.33
C ALA A 70 -19.29 9.04 12.80
N PRO A 71 -20.30 9.41 11.99
CA PRO A 71 -21.15 8.41 11.36
C PRO A 71 -20.23 7.35 10.74
N GLN A 72 -20.42 6.09 11.16
CA GLN A 72 -19.76 4.95 10.55
C GLN A 72 -20.39 4.79 9.19
N THR A 73 -19.88 5.51 8.19
CA THR A 73 -20.41 5.38 6.84
C THR A 73 -20.06 4.01 6.32
N VAL A 74 -21.09 3.26 5.92
CA VAL A 74 -20.91 1.96 5.27
C VAL A 74 -20.20 2.20 3.94
N PRO A 75 -18.99 1.64 3.72
CA PRO A 75 -18.28 1.87 2.47
C PRO A 75 -19.08 1.32 1.30
N HIS A 76 -19.31 2.14 0.28
CA HIS A 76 -19.90 1.64 -0.95
C HIS A 76 -18.99 0.59 -1.59
N LEU A 77 -19.56 -0.58 -1.89
CA LEU A 77 -18.86 -1.66 -2.56
C LEU A 77 -19.58 -2.01 -3.88
N ILE A 78 -18.82 -2.11 -4.96
CA ILE A 78 -19.34 -2.49 -6.28
C ILE A 78 -18.78 -3.85 -6.65
N ASN A 79 -19.65 -4.82 -6.89
CA ASN A 79 -19.23 -6.10 -7.47
C ASN A 79 -18.92 -5.88 -8.95
N TYR A 80 -17.70 -6.20 -9.36
CA TYR A 80 -17.27 -6.08 -10.75
C TYR A 80 -16.73 -7.42 -11.24
N GLN A 81 -17.14 -7.81 -12.44
CA GLN A 81 -16.70 -9.02 -13.11
C GLN A 81 -16.30 -8.68 -14.53
N GLY A 82 -15.28 -9.36 -15.04
CA GLY A 82 -14.78 -9.13 -16.39
C GLY A 82 -14.15 -10.38 -16.98
N ARG A 83 -13.91 -10.31 -18.30
CA ARG A 83 -13.15 -11.31 -19.05
C ARG A 83 -12.06 -10.61 -19.84
N LEU A 84 -10.82 -11.03 -19.62
CA LEU A 84 -9.65 -10.61 -20.37
C LEU A 84 -9.41 -11.55 -21.54
N THR A 85 -9.25 -10.97 -22.71
CA THR A 85 -8.86 -11.68 -23.91
C THR A 85 -7.68 -11.01 -24.58
N ASP A 86 -6.91 -11.77 -25.35
CA ASP A 86 -5.95 -11.22 -26.28
C ASP A 86 -6.63 -10.64 -27.53
N ASN A 87 -5.81 -10.15 -28.47
CA ASN A 87 -6.27 -9.57 -29.73
C ASN A 87 -6.90 -10.60 -30.69
N GLN A 88 -6.80 -11.90 -30.38
CA GLN A 88 -7.41 -13.01 -31.12
C GLN A 88 -8.70 -13.50 -30.43
N GLY A 89 -9.14 -12.83 -29.36
CA GLY A 89 -10.32 -13.19 -28.57
C GLY A 89 -10.11 -14.41 -27.66
N GLN A 90 -8.89 -14.92 -27.56
CA GLN A 90 -8.56 -16.03 -26.67
C GLN A 90 -8.47 -15.52 -25.24
N ALA A 91 -8.94 -16.32 -24.28
CA ALA A 91 -8.84 -15.96 -22.87
C ALA A 91 -7.36 -15.83 -22.47
N LEU A 92 -7.02 -14.79 -21.70
CA LEU A 92 -5.68 -14.71 -21.12
C LEU A 92 -5.45 -15.85 -20.10
N PRO A 93 -4.19 -16.31 -19.95
CA PRO A 93 -3.84 -17.39 -19.02
C PRO A 93 -4.21 -17.10 -17.57
N ASP A 94 -4.30 -18.16 -16.78
CA ASP A 94 -4.51 -18.06 -15.34
C ASP A 94 -3.35 -17.33 -14.67
N GLY A 95 -3.65 -16.43 -13.74
CA GLY A 95 -2.62 -15.68 -13.04
C GLY A 95 -3.14 -14.53 -12.19
N ASN A 96 -2.23 -13.84 -11.53
CA ASN A 96 -2.51 -12.64 -10.76
C ASN A 96 -2.09 -11.42 -11.57
N TYR A 97 -3.09 -10.63 -11.98
CA TYR A 97 -2.91 -9.50 -12.87
C TYR A 97 -2.93 -8.18 -12.12
N ASN A 98 -2.03 -7.29 -12.53
CA ASN A 98 -2.09 -5.88 -12.21
C ASN A 98 -3.23 -5.24 -13.01
N MET A 99 -4.12 -4.53 -12.33
CA MET A 99 -5.26 -3.85 -12.97
C MET A 99 -5.51 -2.50 -12.31
N ARG A 100 -5.86 -1.50 -13.11
CA ARG A 100 -6.26 -0.18 -12.62
C ARG A 100 -7.69 0.09 -13.03
N PHE A 101 -8.47 0.56 -12.07
CA PHE A 101 -9.89 0.87 -12.22
C PHE A 101 -10.10 2.32 -11.84
N ARG A 102 -10.88 3.05 -12.62
CA ARG A 102 -11.23 4.43 -12.33
C ARG A 102 -12.69 4.70 -12.61
N ILE A 103 -13.27 5.63 -11.87
CA ILE A 103 -14.62 6.12 -12.12
C ILE A 103 -14.54 7.56 -12.60
N TYR A 104 -15.26 7.85 -13.69
CA TYR A 104 -15.39 9.16 -14.30
C TYR A 104 -16.86 9.60 -14.36
N ASP A 105 -17.07 10.90 -14.53
CA ASP A 105 -18.37 11.52 -14.75
C ASP A 105 -18.83 11.51 -16.24
N ALA A 106 -17.93 11.19 -17.18
CA ALA A 106 -18.20 11.12 -18.62
C ALA A 106 -17.58 9.88 -19.28
N GLU A 107 -18.18 9.43 -20.38
CA GLU A 107 -17.76 8.25 -21.16
C GLU A 107 -16.35 8.43 -21.77
N THR A 108 -16.12 9.62 -22.30
CA THR A 108 -14.83 10.07 -22.85
C THR A 108 -14.42 11.37 -22.17
N SER A 109 -13.13 11.54 -21.88
CA SER A 109 -12.62 12.71 -21.14
C SER A 109 -13.17 12.78 -19.71
N GLY A 110 -13.82 13.88 -19.30
CA GLY A 110 -14.41 14.03 -17.97
C GLY A 110 -13.41 14.16 -16.83
N THR A 111 -13.94 14.27 -15.61
CA THR A 111 -13.19 14.32 -14.36
C THR A 111 -13.12 12.94 -13.73
N GLN A 112 -11.91 12.52 -13.35
CA GLN A 112 -11.70 11.30 -12.56
C GLN A 112 -12.22 11.55 -11.14
N LEU A 113 -13.21 10.78 -10.71
CA LEU A 113 -13.82 10.87 -9.38
C LEU A 113 -13.18 9.91 -8.38
N TRP A 114 -12.66 8.78 -8.86
CA TRP A 114 -12.04 7.75 -8.03
C TRP A 114 -11.09 6.88 -8.85
N SER A 115 -10.11 6.28 -8.17
CA SER A 115 -9.16 5.34 -8.77
C SER A 115 -8.76 4.28 -7.75
N THR A 116 -8.56 3.04 -8.20
CA THR A 116 -7.81 2.04 -7.46
C THR A 116 -6.89 1.25 -8.39
N THR A 117 -5.69 0.94 -7.93
CA THR A 117 -4.68 0.15 -8.61
C THR A 117 -4.45 -1.12 -7.81
N ARG A 118 -4.82 -2.26 -8.38
CA ARG A 118 -4.63 -3.58 -7.79
C ARG A 118 -3.28 -4.13 -8.24
N CYS A 119 -2.30 -4.07 -7.35
CA CYS A 119 -0.97 -4.61 -7.60
C CYS A 119 -0.38 -5.27 -6.35
N TYR A 120 0.84 -5.81 -6.44
CA TYR A 120 1.60 -6.18 -5.25
C TYR A 120 2.30 -4.94 -4.68
N SER A 121 1.89 -4.52 -3.48
CA SER A 121 2.50 -3.40 -2.76
C SER A 121 3.01 -3.89 -1.40
N PRO A 122 4.23 -4.47 -1.33
CA PRO A 122 4.85 -4.88 -0.07
C PRO A 122 5.29 -3.68 0.80
N ASP A 123 5.25 -2.49 0.22
CA ASP A 123 5.63 -1.20 0.80
C ASP A 123 4.42 -0.44 1.37
N ASN A 124 3.44 -1.18 1.90
CA ASN A 124 2.27 -0.66 2.62
C ASN A 124 1.51 0.44 1.85
N GLY A 125 1.28 0.24 0.56
CA GLY A 125 0.48 1.14 -0.26
C GLY A 125 1.28 2.20 -1.03
N THR A 126 2.61 2.22 -0.90
CA THR A 126 3.44 3.25 -1.56
C THR A 126 3.56 3.02 -3.08
N THR A 127 3.66 1.76 -3.54
CA THR A 127 3.74 1.42 -4.97
C THR A 127 2.37 1.50 -5.68
N CYS A 128 1.31 1.06 -5.01
CA CYS A 128 -0.08 1.15 -5.49
C CYS A 128 -1.02 1.05 -4.29
N ASP A 129 -2.32 1.26 -4.49
CA ASP A 129 -3.31 1.13 -3.42
C ASP A 129 -3.21 -0.26 -2.76
N GLY A 130 -3.06 -0.30 -1.44
CA GLY A 130 -2.95 -1.58 -0.76
C GLY A 130 -2.52 -1.55 0.70
N THR A 131 -2.39 -2.76 1.26
CA THR A 131 -2.23 -3.03 2.69
C THR A 131 -0.90 -3.73 3.03
N GLY A 132 0.11 -3.64 2.18
CA GLY A 132 1.38 -4.36 2.39
C GLY A 132 1.41 -5.79 1.83
N THR A 133 0.37 -6.22 1.11
CA THR A 133 0.20 -7.59 0.61
C THR A 133 -0.03 -7.62 -0.90
N ASP A 134 -0.01 -8.83 -1.49
CA ASP A 134 -0.41 -9.01 -2.89
C ASP A 134 -1.92 -8.84 -3.04
N GLN A 135 -2.32 -7.85 -3.82
CA GLN A 135 -3.72 -7.51 -4.08
C GLN A 135 -4.05 -7.51 -5.57
N ARG A 136 -3.15 -8.06 -6.40
CA ARG A 136 -3.42 -8.32 -7.82
C ARG A 136 -4.69 -9.14 -7.98
N VAL A 137 -5.35 -8.94 -9.12
CA VAL A 137 -6.63 -9.57 -9.44
C VAL A 137 -6.36 -10.99 -9.95
N SER A 138 -6.91 -12.00 -9.28
CA SER A 138 -6.83 -13.38 -9.73
C SER A 138 -7.73 -13.58 -10.94
N VAL A 139 -7.14 -14.08 -12.03
CA VAL A 139 -7.79 -14.38 -13.30
C VAL A 139 -7.72 -15.89 -13.53
N GLN A 140 -8.85 -16.48 -13.91
CA GLN A 140 -8.97 -17.91 -14.24
C GLN A 140 -9.78 -18.04 -15.53
N ASN A 141 -9.23 -18.71 -16.53
CA ASN A 141 -9.78 -18.84 -17.88
C ASN A 141 -10.19 -17.46 -18.46
N GLY A 142 -9.32 -16.47 -18.27
CA GLY A 142 -9.56 -15.07 -18.62
C GLY A 142 -10.61 -14.35 -17.77
N THR A 143 -11.34 -15.01 -16.89
CA THR A 143 -12.40 -14.38 -16.07
C THR A 143 -11.89 -13.94 -14.71
N PHE A 144 -12.47 -12.87 -14.16
CA PHE A 144 -12.19 -12.41 -12.81
C PHE A 144 -13.41 -11.77 -12.15
N SER A 145 -13.37 -11.71 -10.82
CA SER A 145 -14.35 -10.97 -10.01
C SER A 145 -13.65 -10.23 -8.87
N LEU A 146 -14.13 -9.03 -8.54
CA LEU A 146 -13.66 -8.29 -7.37
C LEU A 146 -14.74 -7.35 -6.82
N LYS A 147 -14.45 -6.80 -5.64
CA LYS A 147 -15.20 -5.69 -5.06
C LYS A 147 -14.38 -4.41 -5.18
N LEU A 148 -14.87 -3.42 -5.92
CA LEU A 148 -14.38 -2.05 -5.91
C LEU A 148 -14.81 -1.38 -4.60
N GLY A 149 -14.02 -0.42 -4.10
CA GLY A 149 -14.23 0.16 -2.76
C GLY A 149 -13.57 -0.60 -1.61
N LYS A 150 -13.09 -1.84 -1.82
CA LYS A 150 -12.49 -2.66 -0.75
C LYS A 150 -11.04 -2.28 -0.40
N VAL A 151 -10.25 -1.87 -1.39
CA VAL A 151 -8.83 -1.54 -1.21
C VAL A 151 -8.66 -0.04 -1.06
N ASN A 152 -9.17 0.73 -2.02
CA ASN A 152 -9.39 2.15 -1.88
C ASN A 152 -10.90 2.39 -1.73
N SER A 153 -11.32 3.01 -0.63
CA SER A 153 -12.73 3.28 -0.36
C SER A 153 -13.33 4.19 -1.42
N LEU A 154 -14.58 3.93 -1.79
CA LEU A 154 -15.35 4.81 -2.66
C LEU A 154 -15.86 6.01 -1.83
N PRO A 155 -15.73 7.26 -2.32
CA PRO A 155 -16.38 8.41 -1.71
C PRO A 155 -17.89 8.22 -1.61
N GLU A 156 -18.49 8.72 -0.54
CA GLU A 156 -19.93 8.58 -0.25
C GLU A 156 -20.80 9.27 -1.30
N ASP A 157 -20.32 10.41 -1.79
CA ASP A 157 -21.01 11.25 -2.77
C ASP A 157 -20.81 10.78 -4.21
N ILE A 158 -20.01 9.73 -4.45
CA ILE A 158 -19.62 9.34 -5.80
C ILE A 158 -20.83 8.97 -6.67
N PHE A 159 -21.94 8.51 -6.10
CA PHE A 159 -23.16 8.13 -6.84
C PHE A 159 -24.33 9.10 -6.67
N THR A 160 -24.10 10.30 -6.12
CA THR A 160 -25.12 11.36 -6.07
C THR A 160 -25.64 11.74 -7.46
N ASN A 161 -24.80 11.64 -8.49
CA ASN A 161 -25.23 11.61 -9.88
C ASN A 161 -25.22 10.16 -10.40
N PRO A 162 -26.33 9.68 -10.97
CA PRO A 162 -26.52 8.26 -11.28
C PRO A 162 -25.67 7.78 -12.47
N THR A 163 -25.27 8.69 -13.36
CA THR A 163 -24.45 8.37 -14.52
C THR A 163 -22.97 8.43 -14.15
N ARG A 164 -22.33 7.26 -14.19
CA ARG A 164 -20.88 7.09 -13.97
C ARG A 164 -20.30 6.18 -15.02
N TYR A 165 -18.99 6.29 -15.22
CA TYR A 165 -18.27 5.48 -16.20
C TYR A 165 -17.06 4.83 -15.57
N LEU A 166 -16.97 3.50 -15.67
CA LEU A 166 -15.83 2.72 -15.24
C LEU A 166 -14.82 2.61 -16.38
N GLU A 167 -13.61 3.05 -16.11
CA GLU A 167 -12.44 2.79 -16.93
C GLU A 167 -11.65 1.64 -16.31
N VAL A 168 -11.24 0.70 -17.17
CA VAL A 168 -10.36 -0.41 -16.79
C VAL A 168 -9.11 -0.32 -17.63
N GLU A 169 -7.98 -0.59 -17.02
CA GLU A 169 -6.69 -0.55 -17.67
C GLU A 169 -5.83 -1.71 -17.20
N LEU A 170 -5.11 -2.31 -18.15
CA LEU A 170 -4.05 -3.26 -17.89
C LEU A 170 -2.69 -2.61 -18.24
N PRO A 171 -1.62 -2.98 -17.53
CA PRO A 171 -0.27 -2.67 -17.98
C PRO A 171 0.05 -3.35 -19.31
N THR A 172 1.21 -3.00 -19.88
CA THR A 172 1.79 -3.69 -21.04
C THR A 172 1.76 -5.22 -20.85
N PRO A 173 1.59 -6.01 -21.92
CA PRO A 173 1.53 -7.46 -21.81
C PRO A 173 2.75 -8.09 -21.12
N SER A 174 3.91 -7.42 -21.13
CA SER A 174 5.14 -7.86 -20.48
C SER A 174 5.19 -7.60 -18.97
N THR A 175 4.31 -6.73 -18.46
CA THR A 175 4.29 -6.33 -17.04
C THR A 175 2.94 -6.54 -16.35
N ASN A 176 1.93 -7.01 -17.08
CA ASN A 176 0.58 -7.22 -16.56
C ASN A 176 0.50 -8.26 -15.41
N THR A 177 1.46 -9.16 -15.25
CA THR A 177 1.55 -10.12 -14.13
C THR A 177 2.79 -9.93 -13.25
N ASN A 178 3.57 -8.87 -13.45
CA ASN A 178 4.77 -8.65 -12.63
C ASN A 178 4.40 -8.22 -11.20
N THR A 179 5.27 -8.56 -10.24
CA THR A 179 5.11 -8.14 -8.84
C THR A 179 5.68 -6.74 -8.58
N SER A 180 6.39 -6.14 -9.53
CA SER A 180 7.02 -4.83 -9.37
C SER A 180 7.06 -4.09 -10.70
N GLY A 181 6.78 -2.78 -10.66
CA GLY A 181 6.89 -1.89 -11.81
C GLY A 181 5.94 -2.24 -12.97
N PRO A 182 4.61 -2.27 -12.77
CA PRO A 182 3.67 -2.32 -13.88
C PRO A 182 3.84 -1.08 -14.77
N ASP A 183 3.96 -1.29 -16.09
CA ASP A 183 4.07 -0.24 -17.09
C ASP A 183 2.70 0.03 -17.74
N TRP A 184 2.15 1.22 -17.53
CA TRP A 184 0.81 1.61 -17.97
C TRP A 184 0.79 2.35 -19.32
N SER A 185 1.80 2.17 -20.16
CA SER A 185 1.94 2.90 -21.42
C SER A 185 0.95 2.51 -22.53
N GLU A 186 0.29 1.34 -22.45
CA GLU A 186 -0.76 0.93 -23.41
C GLU A 186 -2.03 1.78 -23.32
N GLY A 187 -2.29 2.37 -22.15
CA GLY A 187 -3.51 3.13 -21.87
C GLY A 187 -4.75 2.26 -21.59
N PRO A 188 -5.87 2.89 -21.24
CA PRO A 188 -7.09 2.20 -20.80
C PRO A 188 -7.90 1.60 -21.95
N PHE A 189 -8.75 0.63 -21.61
CA PHE A 189 -9.77 0.15 -22.54
C PHE A 189 -10.83 1.24 -22.80
N THR A 190 -11.18 1.41 -24.06
CA THR A 190 -12.18 2.39 -24.50
C THR A 190 -13.25 1.73 -25.39
N PRO A 191 -14.49 2.26 -25.40
CA PRO A 191 -15.01 3.30 -24.51
C PRO A 191 -15.18 2.80 -23.06
N ARG A 192 -15.33 3.74 -22.12
CA ARG A 192 -15.57 3.39 -20.71
C ARG A 192 -16.95 2.73 -20.55
N GLN A 193 -17.07 1.84 -19.58
CA GLN A 193 -18.32 1.14 -19.31
C GLN A 193 -19.23 2.01 -18.44
N GLN A 194 -20.44 2.33 -18.90
CA GLN A 194 -21.40 3.03 -18.05
C GLN A 194 -21.80 2.17 -16.85
N LEU A 195 -21.65 2.72 -15.65
CA LEU A 195 -22.17 2.18 -14.41
C LEU A 195 -23.57 2.78 -14.19
N ASN A 196 -24.58 1.93 -14.30
CA ASN A 196 -25.95 2.32 -13.95
C ASN A 196 -26.12 2.08 -12.45
N ALA A 197 -25.77 3.07 -11.64
CA ALA A 197 -26.13 3.06 -10.23
C ALA A 197 -27.66 3.18 -10.14
N SER A 198 -28.35 2.09 -9.80
CA SER A 198 -29.78 2.18 -9.51
C SER A 198 -29.95 3.06 -8.27
N PRO A 199 -30.75 4.14 -8.32
CA PRO A 199 -30.96 5.03 -7.17
C PRO A 199 -31.59 4.31 -5.97
N TYR A 200 -32.17 3.12 -6.16
CA TYR A 200 -32.77 2.31 -5.09
C TYR A 200 -31.78 1.46 -4.28
N ALA A 201 -30.53 1.29 -4.74
CA ALA A 201 -29.57 0.44 -4.04
C ALA A 201 -28.86 1.14 -2.85
N PHE A 202 -28.90 2.48 -2.79
CA PHE A 202 -28.17 3.27 -1.78
C PHE A 202 -29.07 3.94 -0.73
N ASN A 203 -30.39 3.84 -0.85
CA ASN A 203 -31.36 4.43 0.10
C ASN A 203 -31.93 3.41 1.10
N ALA A 204 -31.37 2.20 1.20
CA ALA A 204 -31.84 1.18 2.13
C ALA A 204 -30.96 1.13 3.39
N GLU A 205 -30.77 2.28 4.03
CA GLU A 205 -30.22 2.40 5.38
C GLU A 205 -31.02 3.52 6.07
N GLU A 206 -32.13 3.16 6.72
CA GLU A 206 -32.80 3.96 7.76
C GLU A 206 -32.52 3.30 9.12
#